data_AF-A0A0B1R3V4-F1
#
_entry.id   AF-A0A0B1R3V4-F1
#
_cell.length_a   1.000
_cell.length_b   1.000
_cell.length_c   1.000
_cell.angle_alpha   90.00
_cell.angle_beta   90.00
_cell.angle_gamma   90.00
#
_symmetry.space_group_name_H-M   'P 1'
#
loop_
_entity.id
_entity.type
_entity.pdbx_description
1 polymer ?
#
loop_
_entity_poly.entity_id
_entity_poly.type
_entity_poly.pdbx_seq_one_letter_code
_entity_poly.pdbx_strand_id
1 'polypeptide(L)'
;MKSESNNSLTASTSEKTFTILDLQALSLRAEASEEVNDNARRISLAASALLNFADQTGIGDSTEPAETAVTDLLTDIMHLCAHCWPVDGAITFVSVLNTARMHFDAESDEHAQWD
;
A
#
# COMPACT_ATOMS: atom_id res chain seq x y z
N MET A 1 35.77 -23.77 -38.04
CA MET A 1 35.03 -22.60 -37.51
C MET A 1 33.82 -23.18 -36.79
N LYS A 2 33.80 -23.30 -35.44
CA LYS A 2 33.34 -22.28 -34.46
C LYS A 2 32.06 -21.57 -34.98
N SER A 3 30.90 -21.56 -34.34
CA SER A 3 30.57 -21.46 -32.91
C SER A 3 29.10 -21.90 -32.70
N GLU A 4 28.77 -22.68 -31.67
CA GLU A 4 28.18 -22.27 -30.38
C GLU A 4 26.66 -21.99 -30.40
N SER A 5 26.01 -22.74 -29.49
CA SER A 5 24.68 -22.59 -28.90
C SER A 5 24.26 -21.16 -28.59
N ASN A 6 22.95 -20.90 -28.44
CA ASN A 6 22.41 -20.38 -27.18
C ASN A 6 20.90 -20.56 -27.08
N ASN A 7 20.55 -21.55 -26.25
CA ASN A 7 19.28 -21.72 -25.58
C ASN A 7 19.02 -20.46 -24.73
N SER A 8 18.13 -19.57 -25.18
CA SER A 8 17.68 -18.47 -24.32
C SER A 8 16.57 -19.00 -23.41
N LEU A 9 17.03 -19.57 -22.30
CA LEU A 9 16.23 -19.79 -21.10
C LEU A 9 15.80 -18.39 -20.63
N THR A 10 14.57 -17.99 -20.95
CA THR A 10 13.96 -16.80 -20.34
C THR A 10 13.83 -17.09 -18.86
N ALA A 11 14.80 -16.62 -18.07
CA ALA A 11 14.69 -16.54 -16.65
C ALA A 11 13.42 -15.75 -16.33
N SER A 12 12.45 -16.44 -15.72
CA SER A 12 11.33 -15.81 -15.05
C SER A 12 11.92 -14.88 -13.99
N THR A 13 11.88 -13.58 -14.24
CA THR A 13 12.11 -12.57 -13.21
C THR A 13 10.96 -12.75 -12.23
N SER A 14 11.21 -13.51 -11.16
CA SER A 14 10.33 -13.54 -9.99
C SER A 14 10.19 -12.10 -9.53
N GLU A 15 9.03 -11.48 -9.80
CA GLU A 15 8.69 -10.18 -9.24
C GLU A 15 8.83 -10.32 -7.72
N LYS A 16 9.70 -9.51 -7.12
CA LYS A 16 9.91 -9.54 -5.67
C LYS A 16 8.60 -9.07 -5.03
N THR A 17 7.91 -9.96 -4.32
CA THR A 17 6.74 -9.62 -3.52
C THR A 17 7.10 -8.57 -2.47
N PHE A 18 6.33 -7.49 -2.39
CA PHE A 18 6.45 -6.49 -1.32
C PHE A 18 5.72 -7.01 -0.07
N THR A 19 6.49 -7.29 0.98
CA THR A 19 6.00 -7.97 2.20
C THR A 19 5.68 -7.00 3.33
N ILE A 20 5.08 -7.49 4.41
CA ILE A 20 4.91 -6.72 5.66
C ILE A 20 6.25 -6.21 6.22
N LEU A 21 7.33 -7.00 6.11
CA LEU A 21 8.67 -6.55 6.50
C LEU A 21 9.19 -5.41 5.62
N ASP A 22 8.92 -5.44 4.32
CA ASP A 22 9.26 -4.33 3.43
C ASP A 22 8.44 -3.06 3.79
N LEU A 23 7.19 -3.22 4.21
CA LEU A 23 6.33 -2.14 4.71
C LEU A 23 6.87 -1.53 6.02
N GLN A 24 7.32 -2.35 6.98
CA GLN A 24 7.99 -1.87 8.19
C GLN A 24 9.22 -1.01 7.86
N ALA A 25 10.07 -1.52 6.96
CA ALA A 25 11.26 -0.79 6.52
C ALA A 25 10.90 0.51 5.79
N LEU A 26 9.82 0.51 5.00
CA LEU A 26 9.31 1.70 4.32
C LEU A 26 8.81 2.74 5.33
N SER A 27 8.02 2.32 6.32
CA SER A 27 7.47 3.20 7.36
C SER A 27 8.57 3.96 8.09
N LEU A 28 9.64 3.27 8.51
CA LEU A 28 10.78 3.89 9.20
C LEU A 28 11.52 4.91 8.31
N ARG A 29 11.68 4.63 7.02
CA ARG A 29 12.32 5.58 6.08
C ARG A 29 11.44 6.80 5.83
N ALA A 30 10.13 6.59 5.73
CA ALA A 30 9.15 7.66 5.54
C ALA A 30 9.10 8.57 6.76
N GLU A 31 9.06 7.99 7.96
CA GLU A 31 9.06 8.70 9.24
C GLU A 31 10.25 9.65 9.38
N ALA A 32 11.44 9.20 8.95
CA ALA A 32 12.66 10.01 8.98
C ALA A 32 12.63 11.24 8.04
N SER A 33 11.66 11.33 7.13
CA SER A 33 11.58 12.36 6.09
C SER A 33 10.34 13.26 6.19
N GLU A 34 9.44 13.03 7.15
CA GLU A 34 8.12 13.70 7.19
C GLU A 34 8.18 15.21 7.39
N GLU A 35 9.20 15.73 8.09
CA GLU A 35 9.31 17.15 8.42
C GLU A 35 9.43 18.06 7.19
N VAL A 36 9.95 17.51 6.09
CA VAL A 36 10.28 18.26 4.87
C VAL A 36 9.65 17.68 3.61
N ASN A 37 8.88 16.60 3.73
CA ASN A 37 8.27 15.91 2.60
C ASN A 37 6.86 15.41 2.96
N ASP A 38 5.85 16.08 2.41
CA ASP A 38 4.45 15.73 2.67
C ASP A 38 4.07 14.33 2.16
N ASN A 39 4.70 13.83 1.09
CA ASN A 39 4.48 12.45 0.63
C ASN A 39 5.08 11.43 1.57
N ALA A 40 6.26 11.69 2.13
CA ALA A 40 6.83 10.84 3.18
C ALA A 40 5.91 10.81 4.42
N ARG A 41 5.34 11.96 4.81
CA ARG A 41 4.33 12.04 5.89
C ARG A 41 3.08 11.20 5.59
N ARG A 42 2.51 11.33 4.39
CA ARG A 42 1.35 10.54 3.94
C ARG A 42 1.64 9.04 3.98
N ILE A 43 2.81 8.63 3.47
CA ILE A 43 3.21 7.22 3.38
C ILE A 43 3.48 6.64 4.76
N SER A 44 4.20 7.36 5.62
CA SER A 44 4.46 6.93 6.99
C SER A 44 3.18 6.73 7.78
N LEU A 45 2.23 7.68 7.68
CA LEU A 45 0.94 7.57 8.37
C LEU A 45 0.14 6.37 7.87
N ALA A 46 0.07 6.16 6.55
CA ALA A 46 -0.63 5.02 5.96
C ALA A 46 0.04 3.69 6.32
N ALA A 47 1.36 3.60 6.25
CA ALA A 47 2.13 2.41 6.60
C ALA A 47 1.96 2.07 8.08
N SER A 48 2.02 3.06 8.97
CA SER A 48 1.81 2.87 10.42
C SER A 48 0.41 2.33 10.74
N ALA A 49 -0.62 2.85 10.08
CA ALA A 49 -1.98 2.37 10.26
C ALA A 49 -2.12 0.91 9.78
N LEU A 50 -1.52 0.58 8.64
CA LEU A 50 -1.56 -0.76 8.06
C LEU A 50 -0.76 -1.78 8.87
N LEU A 51 0.39 -1.38 9.42
CA LEU A 51 1.21 -2.23 10.31
C LEU A 51 0.47 -2.52 11.62
N ASN A 52 -0.15 -1.50 12.23
CA ASN A 52 -0.98 -1.72 13.41
C ASN A 52 -2.17 -2.66 13.13
N PHE A 53 -2.79 -2.56 11.95
CA PHE A 53 -3.81 -3.51 11.52
C PHE A 53 -3.24 -4.93 11.38
N ALA A 54 -2.10 -5.08 10.70
CA ALA A 54 -1.41 -6.34 10.52
C ALA A 54 -1.04 -7.00 11.86
N ASP A 55 -0.59 -6.23 12.86
CA ASP A 55 -0.32 -6.71 14.21
C ASP A 55 -1.60 -7.25 14.88
N GLN A 56 -2.71 -6.52 14.75
CA GLN A 56 -4.00 -6.90 15.36
C GLN A 56 -4.61 -8.16 14.73
N THR A 57 -4.32 -8.42 13.45
CA THR A 57 -4.79 -9.62 12.72
C THR A 57 -3.80 -10.78 12.75
N GLY A 58 -2.61 -10.58 13.35
CA GLY A 58 -1.61 -11.62 13.56
C GLY A 58 -0.65 -11.86 12.40
N ILE A 59 -0.58 -10.94 11.42
CA ILE A 59 0.33 -11.00 10.26
C ILE A 59 1.46 -9.96 10.33
N GLY A 60 1.57 -9.20 11.43
CA GLY A 60 2.53 -8.11 11.61
C GLY A 60 4.02 -8.47 11.47
N ASP A 61 4.40 -9.69 11.85
CA ASP A 61 5.76 -10.24 11.69
C ASP A 61 5.85 -11.30 10.59
N SER A 62 4.87 -11.35 9.70
CA SER A 62 4.82 -12.34 8.62
C SER A 62 5.61 -11.91 7.39
N THR A 63 5.98 -12.88 6.57
CA THR A 63 6.49 -12.63 5.20
C THR A 63 5.35 -12.56 4.18
N GLU A 64 4.10 -12.38 4.63
CA GLU A 64 2.97 -12.28 3.73
C GLU A 64 3.06 -11.00 2.88
N PRO A 65 2.45 -11.00 1.67
CA PRO A 65 2.32 -9.80 0.87
C PRO A 65 1.62 -8.69 1.67
N ALA A 66 2.13 -7.47 1.63
CA ALA A 66 1.44 -6.33 2.23
C ALA A 66 0.05 -6.08 1.57
N GLU A 67 -0.11 -6.52 0.32
CA GLU A 67 -1.39 -6.51 -0.40
C GLU A 67 -2.50 -7.26 0.35
N THR A 68 -2.17 -8.35 1.06
CA THR A 68 -3.14 -9.09 1.89
C THR A 68 -3.68 -8.18 2.98
N ALA A 69 -2.80 -7.52 3.74
CA ALA A 69 -3.21 -6.58 4.79
C ALA A 69 -4.03 -5.40 4.23
N VAL A 70 -3.67 -4.87 3.06
CA VAL A 70 -4.44 -3.79 2.40
C VAL A 70 -5.85 -4.28 2.07
N THR A 71 -5.96 -5.45 1.45
CA THR A 71 -7.25 -6.02 1.03
C THR A 71 -8.15 -6.31 2.22
N ASP A 72 -7.60 -6.88 3.28
CA ASP A 72 -8.33 -7.20 4.50
C ASP A 72 -8.78 -5.91 5.22
N LEU A 73 -7.90 -4.90 5.32
CA LEU A 73 -8.27 -3.61 5.91
C LEU A 73 -9.38 -2.91 5.10
N LEU A 74 -9.29 -2.91 3.77
CA LEU A 74 -10.35 -2.35 2.92
C LEU A 74 -11.67 -3.10 3.10
N THR A 75 -11.62 -4.42 3.27
CA THR A 75 -12.81 -5.24 3.55
C THR A 75 -13.47 -4.86 4.87
N ASP A 76 -12.67 -4.66 5.93
CA ASP A 76 -13.17 -4.22 7.24
C ASP A 76 -13.73 -2.79 7.18
N ILE A 77 -13.09 -1.90 6.41
CA ILE A 77 -13.61 -0.54 6.16
C ILE A 77 -14.93 -0.60 5.39
N MET A 78 -15.09 -1.51 4.42
CA MET A 78 -16.37 -1.71 3.72
C MET A 78 -17.48 -2.14 4.68
N HIS A 79 -17.18 -3.07 5.60
CA HIS A 79 -18.11 -3.47 6.66
C HIS A 79 -18.46 -2.30 7.59
N LEU A 80 -17.45 -1.51 7.98
CA LEU A 80 -17.65 -0.30 8.80
C LEU A 80 -18.53 0.72 8.09
N CYS A 81 -18.29 0.99 6.81
CA CYS A 81 -19.09 1.92 6.01
C CYS A 81 -20.55 1.45 5.92
N ALA A 82 -20.78 0.16 5.65
CA ALA A 82 -22.12 -0.40 5.57
C ALA A 82 -22.88 -0.30 6.92
N HIS A 83 -22.16 -0.37 8.04
CA HIS A 83 -22.73 -0.22 9.37
C HIS A 83 -23.05 1.25 9.71
N CYS A 84 -22.13 2.17 9.42
CA CYS A 84 -22.24 3.58 9.80
C CYS A 84 -23.11 4.41 8.84
N TRP A 85 -23.10 4.08 7.55
CA TRP A 85 -23.85 4.77 6.49
C TRP A 85 -24.63 3.75 5.65
N PRO A 86 -25.78 3.26 6.16
CA PRO A 86 -26.60 2.28 5.45
C PRO A 86 -27.09 2.83 4.11
N VAL A 87 -27.52 1.90 3.24
CA VAL A 87 -27.75 2.05 1.78
C VAL A 87 -28.58 3.26 1.34
N ASP A 88 -29.42 3.83 2.21
CA ASP A 88 -30.22 5.03 1.94
C ASP A 88 -29.45 6.35 2.19
N GLY A 89 -28.20 6.26 2.64
CA GLY A 89 -27.32 7.37 2.95
C GLY A 89 -26.51 7.86 1.75
N ALA A 90 -26.15 9.15 1.75
CA ALA A 90 -25.33 9.77 0.71
C ALA A 90 -23.86 9.30 0.69
N ILE A 91 -23.42 8.55 1.71
CA ILE A 91 -22.03 8.13 1.88
C ILE A 91 -21.96 6.61 1.75
N THR A 92 -21.15 6.13 0.81
CA THR A 92 -20.83 4.72 0.60
C THR A 92 -19.31 4.55 0.57
N PHE A 93 -18.81 3.32 0.74
CA PHE A 93 -17.37 3.06 0.56
C PHE A 93 -16.89 3.54 -0.83
N VAL A 94 -17.67 3.26 -1.88
CA VAL A 94 -17.33 3.67 -3.25
C VAL A 94 -17.28 5.19 -3.40
N SER A 95 -18.20 5.94 -2.79
CA SER A 95 -18.16 7.40 -2.86
C SER A 95 -16.95 7.97 -2.11
N VAL A 96 -16.59 7.41 -0.95
CA VAL A 96 -15.40 7.82 -0.20
C VAL A 96 -14.12 7.48 -0.97
N LEU A 97 -14.03 6.30 -1.56
CA LEU A 97 -12.90 5.87 -2.39
C LEU A 97 -12.71 6.79 -3.61
N ASN A 98 -13.81 7.17 -4.27
CA ASN A 98 -13.76 8.11 -5.39
C ASN A 98 -13.22 9.49 -4.96
N THR A 99 -13.64 9.99 -3.79
CA THR A 99 -13.11 11.24 -3.22
C THR A 99 -11.63 11.11 -2.84
N ALA A 100 -11.24 10.00 -2.22
CA ALA A 100 -9.84 9.73 -1.89
C ALA A 100 -8.95 9.72 -3.15
N ARG A 101 -9.43 9.14 -4.26
CA ARG A 101 -8.73 9.19 -5.55
C ARG A 101 -8.56 10.62 -6.07
N MET A 102 -9.60 11.46 -6.00
CA MET A 102 -9.46 12.87 -6.39
C MET A 102 -8.41 13.61 -5.55
N HIS A 103 -8.33 13.32 -4.25
CA HIS A 103 -7.28 13.87 -3.39
C HIS A 103 -5.89 13.37 -3.79
N PHE A 104 -5.74 12.06 -4.01
CA PHE A 104 -4.47 11.48 -4.48
C PHE A 104 -4.00 12.12 -5.78
N ASP A 105 -4.88 12.27 -6.78
CA ASP A 105 -4.54 12.86 -8.07
C ASP A 105 -4.09 14.33 -7.90
N ALA A 106 -4.80 15.11 -7.09
CA ALA A 106 -4.45 16.51 -6.83
C ALA A 106 -3.12 16.68 -6.07
N GLU A 107 -2.82 15.79 -5.12
CA GLU A 107 -1.62 15.84 -4.30
C GLU A 107 -0.38 15.26 -5.01
N SER A 108 -0.58 14.36 -5.98
CA SER A 108 0.50 13.72 -6.75
C SER A 108 1.13 14.66 -7.78
N ASP A 109 0.37 15.65 -8.27
CA ASP A 109 0.88 16.67 -9.18
C ASP A 109 1.75 17.73 -8.48
N GLU A 110 1.75 17.76 -7.13
CA GLU A 110 2.14 18.95 -6.36
C GLU A 110 3.57 19.02 -5.78
N HIS A 111 4.42 17.97 -5.75
CA HIS A 111 5.92 18.05 -5.67
C HIS A 111 6.64 16.74 -5.21
N ALA A 112 7.89 16.62 -5.67
CA ALA A 112 9.02 15.76 -5.25
C ALA A 112 8.83 14.24 -5.27
N GLN A 113 9.51 13.59 -6.22
CA GLN A 113 9.83 12.15 -6.15
C GLN A 113 10.49 11.85 -4.80
N TRP A 114 9.82 11.00 -4.02
CA TRP A 114 10.40 10.32 -2.88
C TRP A 114 10.88 8.96 -3.40
N ASP A 115 12.19 8.70 -3.27
CA ASP A 115 12.88 7.49 -3.78
C ASP A 115 12.41 6.19 -3.12
#